data_AF-A0A7R7YGK8-F1
#
_entry.id   AF-A0A7R7YGK8-F1
#
_cell.length_a   1.000
_cell.length_b   1.000
_cell.length_c   1.000
_cell.angle_alpha   90.00
_cell.angle_beta   90.00
_cell.angle_gamma   90.00
#
_symmetry.space_group_name_H-M   'P 1'
#
loop_
_entity.id
_entity.type
_entity.pdbx_description
1 polymer ?
#
loop_
_entity_poly.entity_id
_entity_poly.type
_entity_poly.pdbx_seq_one_letter_code
_entity_poly.pdbx_strand_id
1 'polypeptide(L)' 'MSPEIGRRVAEAPELRELVIPFGRLGYVALYHHDMESDRLLILAFRHQREAGY' A
#
# COMPACT_ATOMS: atom_id res chain seq x y z
N MET A 1 10.67 1.92 9.60
CA MET A 1 10.05 1.38 8.37
C MET A 1 10.30 2.37 7.26
N SER A 2 10.70 1.91 6.07
CA SER A 2 10.96 2.80 4.92
C SER A 2 9.74 2.81 3.99
N PRO A 3 9.37 3.95 3.36
CA PRO A 3 8.22 4.04 2.47
C PRO A 3 8.31 3.14 1.23
N GLU A 4 9.51 2.66 0.92
CA GLU A 4 9.80 1.80 -0.25
C GLU A 4 9.30 0.36 -0.10
N ILE A 5 8.91 -0.03 1.11
CA ILE A 5 8.60 -1.43 1.48
C ILE A 5 7.37 -1.99 0.76
N GLY A 6 6.43 -1.13 0.36
CA GLY A 6 5.27 -1.52 -0.44
C GLY A 6 5.66 -1.86 -1.88
N ARG A 7 5.01 -2.88 -2.43
CA ARG A 7 5.19 -3.33 -3.82
C ARG A 7 4.59 -2.30 -4.78
N ARG A 8 5.32 -1.90 -5.82
CA ARG A 8 4.78 -1.02 -6.87
C ARG A 8 3.66 -1.71 -7.63
N VAL A 9 2.61 -0.97 -7.95
CA VAL A 9 1.52 -1.45 -8.82
C VAL A 9 2.00 -1.41 -10.27
N ALA A 10 1.86 -2.52 -10.99
CA ALA A 10 2.41 -2.64 -12.36
C ALA A 10 1.75 -1.64 -13.33
N GLU A 11 0.44 -1.43 -13.20
CA GLU A 11 -0.34 -0.51 -14.04
C GLU A 11 -0.24 0.96 -13.60
N ALA A 12 0.29 1.22 -12.38
CA ALA A 12 0.45 2.55 -11.79
C ALA A 12 1.72 2.59 -10.90
N PRO A 13 2.93 2.72 -11.48
CA PRO A 13 4.20 2.58 -10.77
C PRO A 13 4.44 3.60 -9.64
N GLU A 14 3.72 4.73 -9.68
CA GLU A 14 3.67 5.76 -8.65
C GLU A 14 2.88 5.33 -7.41
N LEU A 15 2.09 4.27 -7.52
CA LEU A 15 1.32 3.68 -6.43
C LEU A 15 2.02 2.44 -5.88
N ARG A 16 1.85 2.24 -4.58
CA ARG A 16 2.41 1.10 -3.85
C ARG A 16 1.34 0.45 -2.99
N GLU A 17 1.40 -0.88 -2.93
CA GLU A 17 0.59 -1.69 -2.04
C GLU A 17 1.44 -2.18 -0.88
N LEU A 18 1.00 -1.91 0.34
CA LEU A 18 1.58 -2.45 1.56
C LEU A 18 0.64 -3.49 2.15
N VAL A 19 1.12 -4.73 2.22
CA VAL A 19 0.45 -5.78 3.01
C VAL A 19 0.76 -5.53 4.48
N ILE A 20 -0.30 -5.35 5.27
CA ILE A 20 -0.25 -5.10 6.71
C ILE A 20 -0.79 -6.36 7.41
N PRO A 21 0.08 -7.17 8.03
CA PRO A 21 -0.36 -8.34 8.78
C PRO A 21 -1.24 -7.90 9.96
N PHE A 22 -2.49 -8.35 9.98
CA PHE A 22 -3.42 -8.09 11.08
C PHE A 22 -4.42 -9.23 11.20
N GLY A 23 -4.51 -9.83 12.39
CA GLY A 23 -5.38 -10.98 12.64
C GLY A 23 -5.11 -12.13 11.67
N ARG A 24 -6.18 -12.77 11.18
CA ARG A 24 -6.08 -13.97 10.32
C ARG A 24 -5.90 -13.66 8.83
N LEU A 25 -6.25 -12.46 8.39
CA LEU A 25 -6.47 -12.16 6.97
C LEU A 25 -5.86 -10.84 6.51
N GLY A 26 -5.25 -10.03 7.39
CA GLY A 26 -4.50 -8.83 7.00
C GLY A 26 -5.30 -7.73 6.28
N TYR A 27 -4.60 -6.64 6.02
CA TYR A 27 -5.08 -5.53 5.19
C TYR A 27 -4.08 -5.21 4.10
N VAL A 28 -4.56 -4.55 3.05
CA VAL A 28 -3.73 -3.94 2.01
C VAL A 28 -4.01 -2.44 2.02
N ALA A 29 -2.95 -1.65 2.20
CA ALA A 29 -3.00 -0.20 2.01
C ALA A 29 -2.45 0.13 0.62
N LEU A 30 -3.22 0.88 -0.16
CA LEU A 30 -2.75 1.51 -1.38
C LEU A 30 -2.31 2.93 -1.04
N TYR A 31 -1.07 3.27 -1.34
CA TYR A 31 -0.52 4.58 -1.02
C TYR A 31 0.36 5.12 -2.14
N HIS A 32 0.49 6.45 -2.16
CA HIS A 32 1.46 7.17 -2.97
C HIS A 32 2.53 7.76 -2.07
N HIS A 33 3.79 7.64 -2.47
CA HIS A 33 4.92 8.28 -1.79
C HIS A 33 5.36 9.50 -2.60
N ASP A 34 5.06 10.68 -2.08
CA ASP A 34 5.58 11.94 -2.60
C ASP A 34 6.96 12.17 -1.99
N MET A 35 8.00 11.97 -2.81
CA MET A 35 9.40 12.13 -2.39
C MET A 35 9.80 13.60 -2.22
N GLU A 36 9.14 14.54 -2.89
CA GLU A 36 9.50 15.96 -2.79
C GLU A 36 9.09 16.52 -1.43
N SER A 37 7.93 16.09 -0.92
CA SER A 37 7.41 16.53 0.36
C SER A 37 7.62 15.53 1.52
N ASP A 38 8.22 14.37 1.25
CA ASP A 38 8.39 13.24 2.19
C ASP A 38 7.07 12.83 2.85
N ARG A 39 6.03 12.67 2.02
CA ARG A 39 4.66 12.39 2.48
C ARG A 39 4.11 11.10 1.89
N LEU A 40 3.33 10.40 2.71
CA LEU A 40 2.56 9.24 2.30
C LEU A 40 1.09 9.59 2.28
N LEU A 41 0.48 9.47 1.10
CA LEU A 41 -0.96 9.61 0.94
C LEU A 41 -1.57 8.22 0.85
N ILE A 42 -2.35 7.83 1.86
CA ILE A 42 -3.11 6.58 1.82
C ILE A 42 -4.38 6.82 1.01
N LEU A 43 -4.49 6.16 -0.13
CA LEU A 43 -5.59 6.30 -1.07
C LEU A 43 -6.74 5.35 -0.73
N ALA A 44 -6.40 4.14 -0.27
CA ALA A 44 -7.38 3.15 0.12
C ALA A 44 -6.83 2.19 1.16
N PHE A 45 -7.74 1.66 1.97
CA PHE A 45 -7.48 0.58 2.90
C PHE A 45 -8.50 -0.53 2.64
N ARG A 46 -8.04 -1.74 2.33
CA ARG A 46 -8.90 -2.87 1.95
C ARG A 46 -8.53 -4.11 2.73
N HIS A 47 -9.51 -4.94 3.07
CA HIS A 47 -9.22 -6.24 3.65
C HIS A 47 -8.61 -7.16 2.57
N GLN A 48 -7.64 -8.04 2.86
CA GLN A 48 -6.98 -8.84 1.80
C GLN A 48 -7.98 -9.63 0.94
N ARG A 49 -9.04 -10.14 1.58
CA ARG A 49 -10.17 -10.82 0.89
C ARG A 49 -10.88 -9.97 -0.16
N GLU A 50 -10.98 -8.67 0.06
CA GLU A 50 -11.60 -7.72 -0.87
C GLU A 50 -10.63 -7.24 -1.95
N ALA A 51 -9.33 -7.29 -1.64
CA ALA A 51 -8.26 -6.98 -2.57
C ALA A 51 -7.90 -8.15 -3.52
N GLY A 52 -8.56 -9.31 -3.37
CA GLY A 52 -8.33 -10.48 -4.24
C GLY A 52 -7.07 -11.29 -3.89
N TYR A 53 -6.59 -11.18 -2.65
CA TYR A 53 -5.49 -11.97 -2.10
C TYR A 53 -5.97 -13.22 -1.35
#